data_AF-A0A0C2IVF8-F1
#
_entry.id   AF-A0A0C2IVF8-F1
#
_cell.length_a   1.000
_cell.length_b   1.000
_cell.length_c   1.000
_cell.angle_alpha   90.00
_cell.angle_beta   90.00
_cell.angle_gamma   90.00
#
_symmetry.space_group_name_H-M   'P 1'
#
loop_
_entity.id
_entity.type
_entity.pdbx_description
1 polymer ?
#
loop_
_entity_poly.entity_id
_entity_poly.type
_entity_poly.pdbx_seq_one_letter_code
_entity_poly.pdbx_strand_id
1 'polypeptide(L)'
;MLIRLRFLDEIVIDINELFNVVINYFNQYVKKYRLPQNMSNVAKIMSAFLNVSTNKIQVDSIEKLINLGGIFSVNLINYLTKIESRSFKLTKNKKQMLYIIYLTLIALPMLNKNKYKRLISFLTLLHDSFDQYFKKCSINDIPIEHQLLILQCYIKCPIPDKFEPSQYFAIFQNLLASLKSNPCYSNIL
;
A
#
# COMPACT_ATOMS: atom_id res chain seq x y z
N MET A 1 -11.16 -1.12 21.56
CA MET A 1 -12.16 -1.42 22.60
C MET A 1 -13.56 -1.59 22.01
N LEU A 2 -14.08 -0.62 21.25
CA LEU A 2 -15.43 -0.66 20.66
C LEU A 2 -15.74 -1.93 19.82
N ILE A 3 -14.84 -2.35 18.92
CA ILE A 3 -15.03 -3.57 18.11
C ILE A 3 -15.05 -4.84 18.98
N ARG A 4 -14.29 -4.86 20.08
CA ARG A 4 -14.20 -6.02 20.98
C ARG A 4 -15.46 -6.19 21.83
N LEU A 5 -16.24 -5.12 21.97
CA LEU A 5 -17.50 -5.08 22.70
C LEU A 5 -18.71 -5.31 21.79
N ARG A 6 -18.52 -5.57 20.48
CA ARG A 6 -19.60 -5.79 19.50
C ARG A 6 -20.64 -4.67 19.37
N PHE A 7 -20.42 -3.49 19.96
CA PHE A 7 -21.33 -2.34 19.83
C PHE A 7 -21.54 -1.87 18.38
N LEU A 8 -20.68 -2.27 17.44
CA LEU A 8 -20.80 -1.95 16.03
C LEU A 8 -21.42 -3.07 15.19
N ASP A 9 -21.70 -4.24 15.78
CA ASP A 9 -22.31 -5.36 15.05
C ASP A 9 -23.80 -5.09 14.75
N GLU A 10 -24.44 -4.21 15.53
CA GLU A 10 -25.83 -3.78 15.35
C GLU A 10 -25.97 -2.45 14.59
N ILE A 11 -24.89 -1.68 14.44
CA ILE A 11 -24.95 -0.40 13.73
C ILE A 11 -24.86 -0.69 12.23
N VAL A 12 -26.01 -0.59 11.56
CA VAL A 12 -26.07 -0.54 10.09
C VAL A 12 -25.54 0.83 9.66
N ILE A 13 -24.27 0.87 9.32
CA ILE A 13 -23.63 2.07 8.77
C ILE A 13 -23.86 2.05 7.26
N ASP A 14 -24.34 3.16 6.68
CA ASP A 14 -24.24 3.35 5.24
C ASP A 14 -22.76 3.47 4.86
N ILE A 15 -22.22 2.36 4.36
CA ILE A 15 -20.82 2.24 3.99
C ILE A 15 -20.47 3.22 2.87
N ASN A 16 -21.39 3.45 1.92
CA ASN A 16 -21.14 4.32 0.78
C ASN A 16 -21.07 5.78 1.26
N GLU A 17 -21.97 6.18 2.14
CA GLU A 17 -21.93 7.52 2.74
C GLU A 17 -20.64 7.71 3.55
N LEU A 18 -20.28 6.75 4.41
CA LEU A 18 -19.02 6.80 5.17
C LEU A 18 -17.81 6.88 4.23
N PHE A 19 -17.80 6.06 3.18
CA PHE A 19 -16.74 6.05 2.18
C PHE A 19 -16.59 7.42 1.50
N ASN A 20 -17.71 8.05 1.15
CA ASN A 20 -17.74 9.39 0.56
C ASN A 20 -17.22 10.45 1.54
N VAL A 21 -17.57 10.37 2.83
CA VAL A 21 -17.03 11.24 3.87
C VAL A 21 -15.51 11.08 3.98
N VAL A 22 -15.01 9.85 4.00
CA VAL A 22 -13.56 9.56 4.06
C VAL A 22 -12.84 10.09 2.83
N ILE A 23 -13.39 9.91 1.63
CA ILE A 23 -12.81 10.45 0.39
C ILE A 23 -12.79 11.96 0.41
N ASN A 24 -13.89 12.61 0.80
CA ASN A 24 -13.95 14.06 0.86
C ASN A 24 -12.92 14.61 1.83
N TYR A 25 -12.80 13.99 3.01
CA TYR A 25 -11.74 14.30 3.97
C TYR A 25 -10.36 14.13 3.33
N PHE A 26 -10.06 12.97 2.74
CA PHE A 26 -8.78 12.73 2.07
C PHE A 26 -8.47 13.79 1.00
N ASN A 27 -9.43 14.07 0.11
CA ASN A 27 -9.28 15.03 -0.98
C ASN A 27 -9.03 16.47 -0.48
N GLN A 28 -9.64 16.88 0.62
CA GLN A 28 -9.39 18.18 1.24
C GLN A 28 -7.95 18.27 1.77
N TYR A 29 -7.43 17.21 2.38
CA TYR A 29 -6.06 17.18 2.86
C TYR A 29 -5.04 17.21 1.73
N VAL A 30 -5.26 16.42 0.67
CA VAL A 30 -4.38 16.41 -0.50
C VAL A 30 -4.29 17.80 -1.14
N LYS A 31 -5.37 18.60 -1.14
CA LYS A 31 -5.35 19.99 -1.64
C LYS A 31 -4.40 20.91 -0.85
N LYS A 32 -4.12 20.61 0.42
CA LYS A 32 -3.27 21.43 1.30
C LYS A 32 -1.78 21.06 1.26
N TYR A 33 -1.37 20.17 0.35
CA TYR A 33 0.02 19.72 0.15
C TYR A 33 0.74 19.20 1.40
N ARG A 34 0.01 18.72 2.41
CA ARG A 34 0.59 18.14 3.63
C ARG A 34 0.17 16.68 3.74
N LEU A 35 1.14 15.79 3.90
CA LEU A 35 0.88 14.39 4.26
C LEU A 35 0.24 14.38 5.66
N PRO A 36 -1.03 13.96 5.79
CA PRO A 36 -1.71 14.08 7.07
C PRO A 36 -1.14 13.04 8.02
N GLN A 37 -0.68 13.50 9.19
CA GLN A 37 -0.19 12.61 10.26
C GLN A 37 -1.26 11.57 10.66
N ASN A 38 -2.54 11.94 10.53
CA ASN A 38 -3.70 11.10 10.86
C ASN A 38 -4.11 10.12 9.76
N MET A 39 -3.43 10.07 8.61
CA MET A 39 -3.77 9.10 7.54
C MET A 39 -3.62 7.66 7.99
N SER A 40 -2.78 7.41 8.99
CA SER A 40 -2.68 6.07 9.57
C SER A 40 -3.99 5.61 10.21
N ASN A 41 -4.77 6.52 10.79
CA ASN A 41 -6.07 6.19 11.36
C ASN A 41 -7.11 5.96 10.26
N VAL A 42 -7.12 6.82 9.22
CA VAL A 42 -8.00 6.64 8.07
C VAL A 42 -7.75 5.30 7.39
N ALA A 43 -6.49 4.97 7.08
CA ALA A 43 -6.13 3.70 6.46
C ALA A 43 -6.50 2.48 7.33
N LYS A 44 -6.34 2.57 8.66
CA LYS A 44 -6.79 1.52 9.59
C LYS A 44 -8.32 1.33 9.55
N ILE A 45 -9.08 2.42 9.54
CA ILE A 45 -10.54 2.39 9.44
C ILE A 45 -10.95 1.71 8.13
N MET A 46 -10.39 2.15 6.99
CA MET A 46 -10.69 1.54 5.68
C MET A 46 -10.30 0.06 5.62
N SER A 47 -9.15 -0.31 6.18
CA SER A 47 -8.75 -1.72 6.26
C SER A 47 -9.67 -2.54 7.16
N ALA A 48 -10.24 -1.96 8.22
CA ALA A 48 -11.23 -2.66 9.03
C ALA A 48 -12.45 -2.98 8.17
N PHE A 49 -13.03 -1.97 7.50
CA PHE A 49 -14.21 -2.16 6.64
C PHE A 49 -13.99 -3.07 5.43
N LEU A 50 -12.77 -3.22 4.93
CA LEU A 50 -12.45 -4.22 3.91
C LEU A 50 -12.40 -5.67 4.43
N ASN A 51 -12.23 -5.86 5.75
CA ASN A 51 -12.07 -7.16 6.40
C ASN A 51 -13.28 -7.62 7.22
N VAL A 52 -14.23 -6.75 7.55
CA VAL A 52 -15.43 -7.13 8.31
C VAL A 52 -16.39 -7.95 7.43
N SER A 53 -17.10 -8.90 8.04
CA SER A 53 -18.13 -9.72 7.39
C SER A 53 -19.43 -8.95 7.13
N THR A 54 -19.82 -8.09 8.07
CA THR A 54 -20.93 -7.13 7.95
C THR A 54 -20.40 -5.76 7.53
N ASN A 55 -21.21 -4.98 6.81
CA ASN A 55 -20.85 -3.64 6.35
C ASN A 55 -19.53 -3.57 5.56
N LYS A 56 -19.30 -4.54 4.67
CA LYS A 56 -18.06 -4.66 3.90
C LYS A 56 -18.01 -3.65 2.75
N ILE A 57 -16.94 -2.85 2.70
CA ILE A 57 -16.63 -2.08 1.50
C ILE A 57 -16.29 -3.06 0.37
N GLN A 58 -17.10 -3.06 -0.67
CA GLN A 58 -16.79 -3.73 -1.93
C GLN A 58 -16.03 -2.75 -2.83
N VAL A 59 -14.89 -3.19 -3.36
CA VAL A 59 -14.12 -2.45 -4.37
C VAL A 59 -14.67 -2.83 -5.74
N ASP A 60 -15.87 -2.35 -6.01
CA ASP A 60 -16.68 -2.65 -7.20
C ASP A 60 -16.48 -1.63 -8.34
N SER A 61 -15.67 -0.58 -8.11
CA SER A 61 -15.38 0.44 -9.11
C SER A 61 -13.92 0.86 -9.10
N ILE A 62 -13.46 1.32 -10.28
CA ILE A 62 -12.12 1.89 -10.46
C ILE A 62 -11.91 3.11 -9.55
N GLU A 63 -12.96 3.92 -9.34
CA GLU A 63 -12.88 5.08 -8.46
C GLU A 63 -12.65 4.68 -6.99
N LYS A 64 -13.36 3.66 -6.49
CA LYS A 64 -13.10 3.14 -5.14
C LYS A 64 -11.68 2.59 -5.02
N LEU A 65 -11.23 1.84 -6.03
CA LEU A 65 -9.87 1.28 -6.08
C LEU A 65 -8.81 2.38 -6.03
N ILE A 66 -8.95 3.44 -6.83
CA ILE A 66 -8.01 4.57 -6.87
C ILE A 66 -7.95 5.31 -5.54
N ASN A 67 -9.12 5.61 -4.95
CA ASN A 67 -9.18 6.34 -3.70
C ASN A 67 -8.55 5.54 -2.56
N LEU A 68 -8.86 4.23 -2.46
CA LEU A 68 -8.22 3.34 -1.50
C LEU A 68 -6.72 3.19 -1.74
N GLY A 69 -6.30 3.02 -3.00
CA GLY A 69 -4.89 2.97 -3.40
C GLY A 69 -4.13 4.21 -2.96
N GLY A 70 -4.70 5.40 -3.16
CA GLY A 70 -4.13 6.67 -2.69
C GLY A 70 -4.02 6.74 -1.16
N ILE A 71 -5.10 6.44 -0.43
CA ILE A 71 -5.12 6.43 1.03
C ILE A 71 -4.05 5.48 1.60
N PHE A 72 -3.97 4.26 1.07
CA PHE A 72 -3.02 3.25 1.53
C PHE A 72 -1.59 3.57 1.14
N SER A 73 -1.35 4.18 -0.03
CA SER A 73 -0.02 4.65 -0.43
C SER A 73 0.49 5.70 0.55
N VAL A 74 -0.32 6.69 0.90
CA VAL A 74 0.05 7.74 1.87
C VAL A 74 0.34 7.14 3.26
N ASN A 75 -0.50 6.21 3.72
CA ASN A 75 -0.24 5.51 4.98
C ASN A 75 1.09 4.73 4.93
N LEU A 76 1.39 4.09 3.81
CA LEU A 76 2.60 3.28 3.68
C LEU A 76 3.86 4.15 3.58
N ILE A 77 3.83 5.27 2.87
CA ILE A 77 4.87 6.30 2.86
C ILE A 77 5.18 6.75 4.30
N ASN A 78 4.15 7.13 5.05
CA ASN A 78 4.30 7.57 6.45
C ASN A 78 4.86 6.48 7.36
N TYR A 79 4.63 5.20 7.02
CA TYR A 79 5.16 4.08 7.77
C TYR A 79 6.62 3.82 7.44
N LEU A 80 6.97 3.75 6.16
CA LEU A 80 8.34 3.50 5.68
C LEU A 80 9.31 4.61 6.12
N THR A 81 8.89 5.87 6.09
CA THR A 81 9.72 7.01 6.53
C THR A 81 10.03 7.01 8.03
N LYS A 82 9.24 6.32 8.86
CA LYS A 82 9.43 6.22 10.31
C LYS A 82 10.22 4.98 10.75
N ILE A 83 10.50 4.06 9.84
CA ILE A 83 11.25 2.85 10.17
C ILE A 83 12.75 3.19 10.11
N GLU A 84 13.37 3.38 11.28
CA GLU A 84 14.79 3.75 11.37
C GLU A 84 15.76 2.55 11.35
N SER A 85 15.25 1.32 11.42
CA SER A 85 16.06 0.06 11.43
C SER A 85 15.23 -1.20 11.71
N ARG A 86 13.94 -1.06 12.02
CA ARG A 86 13.08 -2.19 12.39
C ARG A 86 12.65 -2.97 11.15
N SER A 87 12.57 -4.30 11.28
CA SER A 87 12.05 -5.15 10.21
C SER A 87 10.62 -4.76 9.82
N PHE A 88 10.35 -4.71 8.52
CA PHE A 88 9.04 -4.37 7.99
C PHE A 88 8.07 -5.53 8.23
N LYS A 89 7.40 -5.51 9.38
CA LYS A 89 6.45 -6.56 9.75
C LYS A 89 5.16 -6.44 8.92
N LEU A 90 4.97 -7.38 8.00
CA LEU A 90 3.75 -7.50 7.20
C LEU A 90 2.63 -8.16 8.01
N THR A 91 1.67 -7.35 8.47
CA THR A 91 0.44 -7.86 9.07
C THR A 91 -0.60 -8.16 7.97
N LYS A 92 -1.64 -8.94 8.29
CA LYS A 92 -2.76 -9.20 7.36
C LYS A 92 -3.32 -7.91 6.74
N ASN A 93 -3.50 -6.86 7.54
CA ASN A 93 -4.01 -5.57 7.06
C ASN A 93 -3.02 -4.88 6.11
N LYS A 94 -1.71 -4.87 6.43
CA LYS A 94 -0.71 -4.30 5.51
C LYS A 94 -0.61 -5.08 4.21
N LYS A 95 -0.74 -6.40 4.26
CA LYS A 95 -0.78 -7.27 3.08
C LYS A 95 -1.99 -6.91 2.18
N GLN A 96 -3.16 -6.73 2.76
CA GLN A 96 -4.35 -6.27 2.03
C GLN A 96 -4.17 -4.87 1.44
N MET A 97 -3.59 -3.92 2.19
CA MET A 97 -3.26 -2.59 1.67
C MET A 97 -2.33 -2.67 0.46
N LEU A 98 -1.27 -3.50 0.52
CA LEU A 98 -0.35 -3.72 -0.60
C LEU A 98 -1.06 -4.33 -1.81
N TYR A 99 -1.97 -5.29 -1.62
CA TYR A 99 -2.76 -5.83 -2.74
C TYR A 99 -3.63 -4.77 -3.41
N ILE A 100 -4.28 -3.91 -2.63
CA ILE A 100 -5.07 -2.80 -3.20
C ILE A 100 -4.16 -1.83 -3.97
N ILE A 101 -3.00 -1.46 -3.42
CA ILE A 101 -2.01 -0.63 -4.13
C ILE A 101 -1.56 -1.32 -5.42
N TYR A 102 -1.24 -2.61 -5.37
CA TYR A 102 -0.82 -3.39 -6.53
C TYR A 102 -1.90 -3.44 -7.63
N LEU A 103 -3.16 -3.66 -7.25
CA LEU A 103 -4.29 -3.61 -8.18
C LEU A 103 -4.47 -2.21 -8.77
N THR A 104 -4.29 -1.15 -7.96
CA THR A 104 -4.28 0.23 -8.46
C THR A 104 -3.16 0.46 -9.47
N LEU A 105 -1.97 -0.09 -9.23
CA LEU A 105 -0.83 -0.01 -10.15
C LEU A 105 -1.08 -0.76 -11.46
N ILE A 106 -1.75 -1.92 -11.41
CA ILE A 106 -2.18 -2.65 -12.62
C ILE A 106 -3.21 -1.84 -13.42
N ALA A 107 -4.16 -1.20 -12.74
CA ALA A 107 -5.19 -0.40 -13.39
C ALA A 107 -4.63 0.93 -13.95
N LEU A 108 -3.49 1.39 -13.46
CA LEU A 108 -2.92 2.70 -13.77
C LEU A 108 -2.81 3.03 -15.27
N PRO A 109 -2.40 2.12 -16.17
CA PRO A 109 -2.35 2.39 -17.62
C PRO A 109 -3.71 2.67 -18.24
N MET A 110 -4.80 2.18 -17.64
CA MET A 110 -6.18 2.43 -18.09
C MET A 110 -6.72 3.77 -17.59
N LEU A 111 -5.99 4.46 -16.70
CA LEU A 111 -6.44 5.69 -16.08
C LEU A 111 -6.03 6.92 -16.88
N ASN A 112 -6.94 7.88 -16.98
CA ASN A 112 -6.62 9.20 -17.52
C ASN A 112 -5.58 9.89 -16.61
N LYS A 113 -4.34 10.01 -17.08
CA LYS A 113 -3.22 10.60 -16.32
C LYS A 113 -3.54 12.01 -15.80
N ASN A 114 -4.28 12.82 -16.56
CA ASN A 114 -4.64 14.19 -16.16
C ASN A 114 -5.64 14.19 -15.00
N LYS A 115 -6.61 13.27 -15.03
CA LYS A 115 -7.61 13.12 -13.95
C LYS A 115 -6.97 12.64 -12.65
N TYR A 116 -5.96 11.75 -12.74
CA TYR A 116 -5.39 11.07 -11.58
C TYR A 116 -3.94 11.46 -11.26
N LYS A 117 -3.52 12.67 -11.66
CA LYS A 117 -2.16 13.21 -11.42
C LYS A 117 -1.71 13.09 -9.95
N ARG A 118 -2.65 13.28 -9.01
CA ARG A 118 -2.37 13.17 -7.57
C ARG A 118 -2.07 11.75 -7.12
N LEU A 119 -2.83 10.77 -7.62
CA LEU A 119 -2.57 9.36 -7.35
C LEU A 119 -1.18 8.99 -7.85
N ILE A 120 -0.84 9.39 -9.09
CA ILE A 120 0.49 9.17 -9.67
C ILE A 120 1.57 9.75 -8.76
N SER A 121 1.41 10.99 -8.29
CA SER A 121 2.35 11.61 -7.35
C SER A 121 2.52 10.82 -6.05
N PHE A 122 1.44 10.26 -5.47
CA PHE A 122 1.56 9.41 -4.28
C PHE A 122 2.26 8.09 -4.58
N LEU A 123 2.02 7.48 -5.73
CA LEU A 123 2.66 6.22 -6.11
C LEU A 123 4.16 6.43 -6.41
N THR A 124 4.55 7.58 -6.98
CA THR A 124 5.96 7.98 -7.12
C THR A 124 6.62 8.19 -5.76
N LEU A 125 5.98 8.94 -4.84
CA LEU A 125 6.53 9.11 -3.47
C LEU A 125 6.62 7.78 -2.72
N LEU A 126 5.72 6.84 -3.00
CA LEU A 126 5.79 5.49 -2.45
C LEU A 126 6.98 4.71 -3.01
N HIS A 127 7.28 4.84 -4.31
CA HIS A 127 8.50 4.30 -4.91
C HIS A 127 9.75 4.80 -4.18
N ASP A 128 9.87 6.13 -4.03
CA ASP A 128 11.01 6.74 -3.33
C ASP A 128 11.13 6.24 -1.89
N SER A 129 10.00 6.06 -1.21
CA SER A 129 9.97 5.55 0.17
C SER A 129 10.43 4.08 0.26
N PHE A 130 10.08 3.25 -0.73
CA PHE A 130 10.59 1.88 -0.81
C PHE A 130 12.07 1.84 -1.12
N ASP A 131 12.55 2.64 -2.07
CA ASP A 131 13.97 2.75 -2.40
C ASP A 131 14.80 3.14 -1.16
N GLN A 132 14.37 4.17 -0.43
CA GLN A 132 15.00 4.56 0.84
C GLN A 132 14.98 3.45 1.88
N TYR A 133 13.89 2.67 1.96
CA TYR A 133 13.79 1.55 2.87
C TYR A 133 14.80 0.45 2.52
N PHE A 134 14.90 0.05 1.25
CA PHE A 134 15.84 -0.97 0.80
C PHE A 134 17.31 -0.58 0.96
N LYS A 135 17.61 0.73 0.90
CA LYS A 135 18.96 1.26 1.19
C LYS A 135 19.33 1.15 2.67
N LYS A 136 18.35 1.18 3.58
CA LYS A 136 18.57 1.22 5.04
C LYS A 136 18.38 -0.14 5.72
N CYS A 137 17.51 -0.99 5.17
CA CYS A 137 17.05 -2.21 5.82
C CYS A 137 17.27 -3.42 4.90
N SER A 138 17.77 -4.52 5.47
CA SER A 138 17.72 -5.82 4.80
C SER A 138 16.28 -6.32 4.72
N ILE A 139 15.92 -6.86 3.55
CA ILE A 139 14.63 -7.54 3.35
C ILE A 139 14.71 -9.04 3.61
N ASN A 140 15.91 -9.58 3.84
CA ASN A 140 16.14 -11.02 3.93
C ASN A 140 15.42 -11.65 5.14
N ASP A 141 15.12 -10.86 6.18
CA ASP A 141 14.38 -11.30 7.37
C ASP A 141 12.86 -11.36 7.15
N ILE A 142 12.37 -10.91 5.99
CA ILE A 142 10.96 -10.92 5.61
C ILE A 142 10.67 -12.26 4.91
N PRO A 143 9.54 -12.95 5.19
CA PRO A 143 9.15 -14.13 4.42
C PRO A 143 9.12 -13.85 2.92
N ILE A 144 9.55 -14.81 2.10
CA ILE A 144 9.80 -14.60 0.68
C ILE A 144 8.56 -14.16 -0.11
N GLU A 145 7.37 -14.65 0.27
CA GLU A 145 6.10 -14.27 -0.33
C GLU A 145 5.76 -12.80 -0.03
N HIS A 146 6.18 -12.30 1.14
CA HIS A 146 6.03 -10.91 1.51
C HIS A 146 7.05 -10.03 0.79
N GLN A 147 8.29 -10.50 0.61
CA GLN A 147 9.29 -9.81 -0.21
C GLN A 147 8.78 -9.63 -1.64
N LEU A 148 8.27 -10.70 -2.25
CA LEU A 148 7.72 -10.68 -3.61
C LEU A 148 6.59 -9.64 -3.76
N LEU A 149 5.64 -9.59 -2.84
CA LEU A 149 4.55 -8.61 -2.89
C LEU A 149 5.05 -7.17 -2.80
N ILE A 150 5.98 -6.89 -1.89
CA ILE A 150 6.57 -5.55 -1.73
C ILE A 150 7.31 -5.15 -3.01
N LEU A 151 8.10 -6.07 -3.57
CA LEU A 151 8.87 -5.83 -4.80
C LEU A 151 7.95 -5.62 -6.00
N GLN A 152 6.88 -6.40 -6.15
CA GLN A 152 5.88 -6.20 -7.19
C GLN A 152 5.27 -4.79 -7.13
N CYS A 153 4.94 -4.30 -5.95
CA CYS A 153 4.50 -2.92 -5.77
C CYS A 153 5.60 -1.93 -6.18
N TYR A 154 6.81 -2.10 -5.66
CA TYR A 154 7.94 -1.21 -5.92
C TYR A 154 8.25 -1.08 -7.42
N ILE A 155 8.40 -2.20 -8.14
CA ILE A 155 8.72 -2.23 -9.57
C ILE A 155 7.61 -1.59 -10.42
N LYS A 156 6.35 -1.77 -10.01
CA LYS A 156 5.19 -1.25 -10.75
C LYS A 156 4.90 0.21 -10.46
N CYS A 157 5.41 0.77 -9.37
CA CYS A 157 5.22 2.19 -9.07
C CYS A 157 5.80 3.07 -10.19
N PRO A 158 5.16 4.21 -10.50
CA PRO A 158 5.69 5.16 -11.48
C PRO A 158 7.05 5.65 -11.03
N ILE A 159 8.04 5.43 -11.89
CA ILE A 159 9.43 5.76 -11.65
C ILE A 159 9.63 7.27 -11.85
N PRO A 160 10.37 7.96 -10.98
CA PRO A 160 10.78 9.35 -11.23
C PRO A 160 11.79 9.42 -12.39
N ASP A 161 11.83 10.54 -13.13
CA ASP A 161 12.63 10.70 -14.35
C ASP A 161 14.15 10.45 -14.20
N LYS A 162 14.68 10.35 -12.96
CA LYS A 162 16.11 10.21 -12.64
C LYS A 162 16.50 8.83 -12.06
N PHE A 163 15.73 7.80 -12.31
CA PHE A 163 15.97 6.49 -11.73
C PHE A 163 17.04 5.67 -12.48
N GLU A 164 17.92 5.01 -11.73
CA GLU A 164 18.97 4.13 -12.27
C GLU A 164 18.59 2.64 -12.16
N PRO A 165 18.52 1.89 -13.28
CA PRO A 165 18.18 0.46 -13.27
C PRO A 165 19.09 -0.43 -12.42
N SER A 166 20.34 -0.02 -12.19
CA SER A 166 21.32 -0.72 -11.34
C SER A 166 20.81 -0.91 -9.90
N GLN A 167 19.97 0.01 -9.40
CA GLN A 167 19.42 -0.05 -8.04
C GLN A 167 18.47 -1.25 -7.85
N TYR A 168 17.71 -1.60 -8.89
CA TYR A 168 16.89 -2.81 -8.86
C TYR A 168 17.75 -4.07 -8.76
N PHE A 169 18.87 -4.12 -9.48
CA PHE A 169 19.68 -5.34 -9.63
C PHE A 169 20.17 -5.88 -8.28
N ALA A 170 20.67 -5.01 -7.40
CA ALA A 170 21.12 -5.41 -6.06
C ALA A 170 19.97 -6.00 -5.22
N ILE A 171 18.77 -5.38 -5.27
CA ILE A 171 17.59 -5.85 -4.56
C ILE A 171 17.13 -7.22 -5.09
N PHE A 172 17.12 -7.38 -6.43
CA PHE A 172 16.76 -8.64 -7.07
C PHE A 172 17.76 -9.75 -6.81
N GLN A 173 19.06 -9.47 -6.79
CA GLN A 173 20.07 -10.49 -6.50
C GLN A 173 19.85 -11.11 -5.11
N ASN A 174 19.54 -10.29 -4.10
CA ASN A 174 19.25 -10.78 -2.76
C ASN A 174 18.00 -11.67 -2.72
N LEU A 175 16.94 -11.29 -3.44
CA LEU A 175 15.74 -12.12 -3.58
C LEU A 175 16.06 -13.44 -4.30
N LEU A 176 16.78 -13.38 -5.43
CA LEU A 176 17.14 -14.57 -6.22
C LEU A 176 18.02 -15.54 -5.43
N ALA A 177 18.97 -15.01 -4.66
CA ALA A 177 19.77 -15.82 -3.74
C ALA A 177 18.88 -16.49 -2.68
N SER A 178 17.91 -15.76 -2.14
CA SER A 178 16.93 -16.30 -1.16
C SER A 178 15.99 -17.35 -1.76
N LEU A 179 15.62 -17.21 -3.04
CA LEU A 179 14.82 -18.21 -3.76
C LEU A 179 15.61 -19.49 -3.99
N LYS A 180 16.89 -19.37 -4.40
CA LYS A 180 17.78 -20.53 -4.62
C LYS A 180 18.09 -21.31 -3.35
N SER A 181 18.24 -20.63 -2.22
CA SER A 181 18.54 -21.28 -0.94
C SER A 181 17.32 -21.88 -0.24
N ASN A 182 16.10 -21.55 -0.69
CA ASN A 182 14.88 -22.03 -0.06
C ASN A 182 14.39 -23.34 -0.73
N PRO A 183 14.35 -24.48 -0.01
CA PRO A 183 13.99 -25.77 -0.58
C PRO A 183 12.55 -25.84 -1.11
N CYS A 184 11.65 -24.95 -0.67
CA CYS A 184 10.30 -24.88 -1.21
C CYS A 184 10.25 -24.28 -2.63
N TYR A 185 11.28 -23.53 -3.04
CA TYR A 185 11.31 -22.80 -4.31
C TYR A 185 12.48 -23.20 -5.21
N SER A 186 13.38 -24.08 -4.74
CA SER A 186 14.58 -24.51 -5.47
C SER A 186 14.27 -25.20 -6.80
N ASN A 187 13.05 -25.72 -6.98
CA ASN A 187 12.63 -26.41 -8.21
C ASN A 187 12.02 -25.47 -9.27
N ILE A 188 11.89 -24.17 -8.97
CA ILE A 188 11.24 -23.18 -9.85
C ILE A 188 12.26 -22.37 -10.67
N LEU A 189 13.54 -22.37 -10.28
CA LEU A 189 14.65 -21.63 -10.91
C LEU A 189 15.69 -22.56 -11.52
#